data_AF-A0A7W0PM99-F1
#
_entry.id   AF-A0A7W0PM99-F1
#
_cell.length_a   1.000
_cell.length_b   1.000
_cell.length_c   1.000
_cell.angle_alpha   90.00
_cell.angle_beta   90.00
_cell.angle_gamma   90.00
#
_symmetry.space_group_name_H-M   'P 1'
#
loop_
_entity.id
_entity.type
_entity.pdbx_description
1 polymer ?
#
loop_
_entity_poly.entity_id
_entity_poly.type
_entity_poly.pdbx_seq_one_letter_code
_entity_poly.pdbx_strand_id
1 'polypeptide(L)'
;MTDTKLILAIDQGTTSSRAVLIDRHGSSVGMVQQEISQHYPQAGWVNHDASEIWDVTLHVTREVIASAGVSPANITAIGITNQRETTVLWDRATGRP
;
A
#
# COMPACT_ATOMS: atom_id res chain seq x y z
N MET A 1 -28.36 5.78 10.98
CA MET A 1 -26.99 5.22 11.09
C MET A 1 -26.51 4.96 9.69
N THR A 2 -25.69 5.86 9.15
CA THR A 2 -25.12 5.73 7.81
C THR A 2 -24.15 4.57 7.81
N ASP A 3 -24.44 3.57 6.98
CA ASP A 3 -23.65 2.35 6.81
C ASP A 3 -22.30 2.70 6.17
N THR A 4 -21.38 3.17 7.01
CA THR A 4 -20.09 3.75 6.60
C THR A 4 -19.03 2.66 6.53
N LYS A 5 -19.39 1.48 5.98
CA LYS A 5 -18.46 0.36 5.87
C LYS A 5 -17.63 0.52 4.61
N LEU A 6 -16.31 0.48 4.79
CA LEU A 6 -15.34 0.61 3.71
C LEU A 6 -14.44 -0.61 3.65
N ILE A 7 -13.91 -0.87 2.46
CA ILE A 7 -12.77 -1.76 2.23
C ILE A 7 -11.57 -0.88 1.88
N LEU A 8 -10.44 -1.13 2.52
CA LEU A 8 -9.17 -0.55 2.12
C LEU A 8 -8.47 -1.52 1.16
N ALA A 9 -8.17 -1.09 -0.06
CA ALA A 9 -7.36 -1.83 -1.00
C ALA A 9 -5.95 -1.22 -1.07
N ILE A 10 -4.93 -2.04 -0.86
CA ILE A 10 -3.52 -1.68 -1.01
C ILE A 10 -2.99 -2.36 -2.26
N ASP A 11 -2.42 -1.57 -3.16
CA ASP A 11 -1.77 -2.02 -4.39
C ASP A 11 -0.31 -1.59 -4.38
N GLN A 12 0.58 -2.53 -4.04
CA GLN A 12 2.02 -2.33 -4.01
C GLN A 12 2.58 -2.67 -5.40
N GLY A 13 2.65 -1.68 -6.28
CA GLY A 13 3.15 -1.84 -7.64
C GLY A 13 4.68 -1.78 -7.76
N THR A 14 5.18 -1.96 -8.98
CA THR A 14 6.62 -1.97 -9.25
C THR A 14 7.28 -0.60 -9.09
N THR A 15 6.57 0.47 -9.44
CA THR A 15 7.11 1.84 -9.41
C THR A 15 6.44 2.75 -8.38
N SER A 16 5.33 2.30 -7.77
CA SER A 16 4.59 3.08 -6.78
C SER A 16 3.74 2.17 -5.90
N SER A 17 3.37 2.66 -4.72
CA SER A 17 2.33 2.06 -3.89
C SER A 17 1.10 2.94 -3.87
N ARG A 18 -0.09 2.33 -3.83
CA ARG A 18 -1.38 3.01 -3.82
C ARG A 18 -2.28 2.42 -2.73
N ALA A 19 -3.05 3.28 -2.09
CA ALA A 19 -4.16 2.89 -1.22
C ALA A 19 -5.47 3.50 -1.74
N VAL A 20 -6.53 2.70 -1.75
CA VAL A 20 -7.87 3.08 -2.21
C VAL A 20 -8.89 2.68 -1.16
N LEU A 21 -9.80 3.59 -0.82
CA LEU A 21 -10.97 3.27 -0.01
C LEU A 21 -12.16 3.01 -0.94
N ILE A 22 -12.86 1.90 -0.73
CA ILE A 22 -13.96 1.45 -1.56
C ILE A 22 -15.21 1.27 -0.70
N ASP A 23 -16.34 1.81 -1.15
CA ASP A 23 -17.63 1.65 -0.47
C ASP A 23 -18.35 0.34 -0.84
N ARG A 24 -19.48 0.08 -0.18
CA ARG A 24 -20.32 -1.10 -0.43
C ARG A 24 -20.91 -1.20 -1.84
N HIS A 25 -20.88 -0.12 -2.62
CA HIS A 25 -21.34 -0.07 -4.01
C HIS A 25 -20.18 -0.27 -5.00
N GLY A 26 -18.95 -0.44 -4.51
CA GLY A 26 -17.74 -0.56 -5.33
C GLY A 26 -17.17 0.78 -5.78
N SER A 27 -17.63 1.90 -5.24
CA SER A 27 -17.15 3.23 -5.60
C SER A 27 -15.89 3.59 -4.82
N SER A 28 -14.91 4.18 -5.51
CA SER A 28 -13.73 4.76 -4.84
C SER A 28 -14.13 6.03 -4.09
N VAL A 29 -13.93 6.05 -2.77
CA VAL A 29 -14.18 7.21 -1.91
C VAL A 29 -12.92 8.03 -1.64
N GLY A 30 -11.76 7.50 -2.00
CA GLY A 30 -10.47 8.17 -1.85
C GLY A 30 -9.35 7.29 -2.40
N MET A 31 -8.31 7.93 -2.95
CA MET A 31 -7.12 7.26 -3.45
C MET A 31 -5.90 8.13 -3.19
N VAL A 32 -4.82 7.51 -2.70
CA VAL A 32 -3.50 8.12 -2.58
C VAL A 32 -2.47 7.20 -3.20
N GLN A 33 -1.47 7.76 -3.87
CA GLN A 33 -0.37 7.04 -4.50
C GLN A 33 0.93 7.79 -4.31
N GLN A 34 2.03 7.04 -4.13
CA GLN A 34 3.37 7.59 -4.08
C GLN A 34 4.36 6.63 -4.76
N GLU A 35 5.30 7.19 -5.52
CA GLU A 35 6.36 6.43 -6.19
C GLU A 35 7.40 5.87 -5.20
N ILE A 36 8.05 4.77 -5.59
CA ILE A 36 9.19 4.17 -4.90
C ILE A 36 10.42 4.19 -5.81
N SER A 37 11.59 4.32 -5.20
CA SER A 37 12.86 4.40 -5.94
C SER A 37 13.17 3.08 -6.64
N GLN A 38 13.72 3.16 -7.85
CA GLN A 38 14.20 2.01 -8.60
C GLN A 38 15.72 1.99 -8.57
N HIS A 39 16.33 0.89 -8.14
CA HIS A 39 17.78 0.76 -8.08
C HIS A 39 18.31 -0.12 -9.23
N TYR A 40 19.28 0.41 -9.98
CA TYR A 40 19.92 -0.26 -11.11
C TYR A 40 21.43 -0.42 -10.86
N PRO A 41 21.85 -1.36 -9.99
CA PRO A 41 23.26 -1.52 -9.63
C PRO A 41 24.15 -1.97 -10.79
N GLN A 42 23.57 -2.66 -11.78
CA GLN A 42 24.24 -3.07 -13.02
C GLN A 42 23.22 -3.26 -14.15
N ALA A 43 23.69 -3.38 -15.40
CA ALA A 43 22.82 -3.57 -16.56
C ALA A 43 21.96 -4.84 -16.40
N GLY A 44 20.65 -4.68 -16.59
CA GLY A 44 19.67 -5.77 -16.47
C GLY A 44 19.23 -6.10 -15.05
N TRP A 45 19.77 -5.43 -14.02
CA TRP A 45 19.36 -5.63 -12.63
C TRP A 45 18.41 -4.52 -12.18
N VAL A 46 17.34 -4.93 -11.49
CA VAL A 46 16.35 -4.02 -10.89
C VAL A 46 16.11 -4.49 -9.46
N ASN A 47 16.39 -3.61 -8.50
CA ASN A 47 16.19 -3.87 -7.08
C ASN A 47 15.32 -2.77 -6.46
N HIS A 48 14.67 -3.11 -5.36
CA HIS A 48 13.95 -2.18 -4.48
C HIS A 48 14.49 -2.28 -3.05
N ASP A 49 14.40 -1.18 -2.29
CA ASP A 49 14.55 -1.22 -0.84
C ASP A 49 13.23 -1.64 -0.20
N ALA A 50 13.21 -2.79 0.49
CA ALA A 50 12.01 -3.30 1.15
C ALA A 50 11.50 -2.37 2.27
N SER A 51 12.39 -1.59 2.89
CA SER A 51 12.02 -0.59 3.91
C SER A 51 11.29 0.59 3.28
N GLU A 52 11.76 1.06 2.11
CA GLU A 52 11.08 2.13 1.35
C GLU A 52 9.70 1.68 0.88
N ILE A 53 9.57 0.44 0.37
CA ILE A 53 8.28 -0.14 0.01
C ILE A 53 7.31 -0.08 1.20
N TRP A 54 7.77 -0.50 2.38
CA TRP A 54 6.96 -0.49 3.59
C TRP A 54 6.55 0.93 4.01
N ASP A 55 7.50 1.85 4.08
CA ASP A 55 7.27 3.22 4.52
C ASP A 55 6.29 3.96 3.58
N VAL A 56 6.46 3.78 2.27
CA VAL A 56 5.57 4.36 1.25
C VAL A 56 4.18 3.73 1.32
N THR A 57 4.08 2.41 1.46
CA THR A 57 2.78 1.71 1.62
C THR A 57 2.02 2.19 2.85
N LEU A 58 2.73 2.36 3.97
CA LEU A 58 2.16 2.86 5.22
C LEU A 58 1.73 4.32 5.10
N HIS A 59 2.53 5.15 4.42
CA HIS A 59 2.20 6.54 4.16
C HIS A 59 0.90 6.66 3.36
N VAL A 60 0.80 6.05 2.18
CA VAL A 60 -0.40 6.16 1.32
C VAL A 60 -1.64 5.62 2.02
N THR A 61 -1.49 4.57 2.83
CA THR A 61 -2.58 4.01 3.64
C THR A 61 -3.09 4.99 4.69
N ARG A 62 -2.19 5.63 5.44
CA ARG A 62 -2.59 6.63 6.44
C ARG A 62 -3.19 7.87 5.80
N GLU A 63 -2.60 8.31 4.69
CA GLU A 63 -3.01 9.51 3.98
C GLU A 63 -4.38 9.35 3.33
N VAL A 64 -4.71 8.19 2.75
CA VAL A 64 -6.06 7.98 2.17
C VAL A 64 -7.16 8.01 3.24
N ILE A 65 -6.86 7.51 4.43
CA ILE A 65 -7.80 7.55 5.58
C ILE A 65 -7.97 8.98 6.07
N ALA A 66 -6.87 9.70 6.25
CA ALA A 66 -6.88 11.08 6.74
C ALA A 66 -7.57 12.03 5.75
N SER A 67 -7.20 11.97 4.47
CA SER A 67 -7.75 12.83 3.41
C SER A 67 -9.22 12.55 3.10
N ALA A 68 -9.69 11.31 3.23
CA ALA A 68 -11.11 10.96 3.10
C ALA A 68 -11.95 11.37 4.34
N GLY A 69 -11.31 11.76 5.44
CA GLY A 69 -12.00 12.16 6.67
C GLY A 69 -12.78 11.01 7.34
N VAL A 70 -12.35 9.76 7.14
CA VAL A 70 -13.04 8.57 7.66
C VAL A 70 -12.36 8.04 8.91
N SER A 71 -13.16 7.49 9.84
CA SER A 71 -12.60 6.78 10.99
C SER A 71 -11.97 5.46 10.54
N PRO A 72 -10.77 5.08 11.02
CA PRO A 72 -10.23 3.73 10.79
C PRO A 72 -11.18 2.60 11.19
N ALA A 73 -12.06 2.84 12.18
CA ALA A 73 -13.07 1.87 12.61
C ALA A 73 -14.16 1.57 11.55
N ASN A 74 -14.25 2.39 10.50
CA ASN A 74 -15.15 2.18 9.36
C ASN A 74 -14.57 1.19 8.33
N ILE A 75 -13.26 0.89 8.41
CA ILE A 75 -12.60 -0.07 7.52
C ILE A 75 -12.90 -1.48 8.04
N THR A 76 -13.65 -2.24 7.25
CA THR A 76 -14.13 -3.57 7.61
C THR A 76 -13.18 -4.69 7.18
N ALA A 77 -12.39 -4.43 6.14
CA ALA A 77 -11.41 -5.36 5.60
C ALA A 77 -10.28 -4.60 4.88
N ILE A 78 -9.12 -5.26 4.78
CA ILE A 78 -7.98 -4.81 3.98
C ILE A 78 -7.74 -5.86 2.89
N GLY A 79 -7.79 -5.44 1.63
CA GLY A 79 -7.33 -6.21 0.49
C GLY A 79 -5.91 -5.81 0.12
N ILE A 80 -5.04 -6.79 -0.13
CA ILE A 80 -3.65 -6.53 -0.52
C ILE A 80 -3.41 -7.19 -1.87
N THR A 81 -2.88 -6.41 -2.81
CA THR A 81 -2.27 -6.89 -4.05
C THR A 81 -0.88 -6.29 -4.18
N ASN A 82 0.00 -7.00 -4.85
CA ASN A 82 1.41 -6.64 -4.97
C ASN A 82 1.95 -6.99 -6.35
N GLN A 83 3.06 -6.36 -6.72
CA GLN A 83 3.91 -6.87 -7.79
C GLN A 83 4.30 -8.30 -7.41
N ARG A 84 3.93 -9.23 -8.27
CA ARG A 84 4.26 -10.65 -8.11
C ARG A 84 5.77 -10.83 -8.25
N GLU A 85 6.27 -12.06 -8.11
CA GLU A 85 7.67 -12.49 -8.34
C GLU A 85 8.79 -11.80 -7.51
N THR A 86 8.76 -10.48 -7.31
CA THR A 86 9.68 -9.71 -6.47
C THR A 86 9.85 -10.38 -5.12
N THR A 87 11.10 -10.64 -4.76
CA THR A 87 11.44 -11.47 -3.60
C THR A 87 12.16 -10.64 -2.55
N VAL A 88 11.70 -10.75 -1.31
CA VAL A 88 12.33 -10.15 -0.12
C VAL A 88 12.77 -11.29 0.78
N LEU A 89 14.02 -11.25 1.25
CA LEU A 89 14.49 -12.06 2.37
C LEU A 89 14.57 -11.15 3.60
N TRP A 90 14.41 -11.72 4.79
CA TRP A 90 14.52 -10.97 6.03
C TRP A 90 14.90 -11.89 7.20
N ASP A 91 15.47 -11.31 8.24
CA ASP A 91 15.72 -11.99 9.50
C ASP A 91 14.44 -12.12 10.33
N ARG A 92 14.10 -13.36 10.73
CA ARG A 92 12.85 -13.66 11.46
C ARG A 92 12.77 -12.97 12.83
N ALA A 93 13.89 -12.80 13.52
CA ALA A 93 13.91 -12.27 14.88
C ALA A 93 13.75 -10.74 14.92
N THR A 94 14.29 -10.06 13.91
CA THR A 94 14.38 -8.59 13.86
C THR A 94 13.44 -7.97 12.83
N GLY A 95 12.98 -8.73 11.84
CA GLY A 95 12.19 -8.23 10.71
C GLY A 95 12.98 -7.38 9.72
N ARG A 96 14.32 -7.29 9.87
CA ARG A 96 15.17 -6.52 8.96
C ARG A 96 15.39 -7.30 7.65
N PRO A 97 15.24 -6.66 6.48
CA PRO A 97 15.61 -7.27 5.19
C PRO A 97 17.06 -7.76 5.17
#